data_AF-A0A087UUV3-F1
#
_entry.id   AF-A0A087UUV3-F1
#
_cell.length_a   1.000
_cell.length_b   1.000
_cell.length_c   1.000
_cell.angle_alpha   90.00
_cell.angle_beta   90.00
_cell.angle_gamma   90.00
#
_symmetry.space_group_name_H-M   'P 1'
#
loop_
_entity.id
_entity.type
_entity.pdbx_description
1 polymer ?
#
loop_
_entity_poly.entity_id
_entity_poly.type
_entity_poly.pdbx_seq_one_letter_code
_entity_poly.pdbx_strand_id
1 'polypeptide(L)' 'MKAVKATYLSLYDKNLLIKCLHGKTQNNNESFNNLLWTILPKEIFVQLKTLLLGAHIALLLLNSGYLGFLPVFRN' A
#
# COMPACT_ATOMS: atom_id res chain seq x y z
N MET A 1 -5.59 -27.12 -18.28
CA MET A 1 -5.76 -27.20 -16.81
C MET A 1 -4.59 -27.91 -16.08
N LYS A 2 -4.08 -29.05 -16.56
CA LYS A 2 -2.94 -29.75 -15.93
C LYS A 2 -1.67 -28.89 -15.80
N ALA A 3 -1.32 -28.11 -16.83
CA ALA A 3 -0.15 -27.24 -16.81
C ALA A 3 -0.25 -26.16 -15.71
N VAL A 4 -1.40 -25.48 -15.60
CA VAL A 4 -1.64 -24.45 -14.57
C VAL A 4 -1.54 -25.04 -13.16
N LYS A 5 -2.09 -26.25 -12.94
CA LYS A 5 -2.01 -26.92 -11.64
C LYS A 5 -0.57 -27.26 -11.25
N ALA A 6 0.24 -27.76 -12.18
CA ALA A 6 1.64 -28.06 -11.94
C ALA A 6 2.44 -26.78 -11.60
N THR A 7 2.23 -25.71 -12.36
CA THR A 7 2.85 -24.41 -12.09
C THR A 7 2.43 -23.85 -10.73
N TYR A 8 1.13 -23.87 -10.40
CA TYR A 8 0.62 -23.42 -9.10
C TYR A 8 1.27 -24.17 -7.94
N LEU A 9 1.39 -25.50 -8.04
CA LEU A 9 2.02 -26.31 -7.00
C LEU A 9 3.52 -26.01 -6.85
N SER A 10 4.23 -25.74 -7.95
CA SER A 10 5.64 -25.34 -7.90
C SER A 10 5.84 -23.96 -7.26
N LEU A 11 4.92 -23.02 -7.49
CA LEU A 11 4.94 -21.69 -6.88
C LEU A 11 4.53 -21.71 -5.40
N TYR A 12 3.80 -22.74 -4.97
CA TYR A 12 3.44 -22.96 -3.57
C TYR A 12 4.57 -23.61 -2.75
N ASP A 13 5.75 -23.83 -3.33
CA ASP A 13 6.90 -24.32 -2.58
C ASP A 13 7.26 -23.39 -1.43
N LYS A 14 7.31 -23.93 -0.20
CA LYS A 14 7.54 -23.13 1.01
C LYS A 14 8.89 -22.42 0.99
N ASN A 15 9.93 -23.02 0.41
CA ASN A 15 11.25 -22.39 0.33
C ASN A 15 11.25 -21.22 -0.66
N LEU A 16 10.44 -21.28 -1.71
CA LEU A 16 10.19 -20.14 -2.61
C LEU A 16 9.38 -19.04 -1.91
N LEU A 17 8.31 -19.39 -1.20
CA LEU A 17 7.46 -18.42 -0.49
C LEU A 17 8.20 -17.68 0.64
N ILE A 18 9.10 -18.35 1.37
CA ILE A 18 9.93 -17.71 2.40
C ILE A 18 10.84 -16.62 1.83
N LYS A 19 11.26 -16.75 0.56
CA LYS A 19 12.05 -15.70 -0.12
C LYS A 19 11.22 -14.44 -0.37
N CYS A 20 9.90 -14.58 -0.57
CA CYS A 20 8.98 -13.44 -0.68
C CYS A 20 8.82 -12.67 0.65
N LEU A 21 9.05 -13.30 1.80
CA LEU A 21 8.96 -12.64 3.11
C LEU A 21 10.12 -11.67 3.37
N HIS A 22 11.29 -11.92 2.78
CA HIS A 22 12.47 -11.05 2.90
C HIS A 22 12.42 -9.87 1.93
N GLY A 23 11.74 -10.05 0.80
CA GLY A 23 11.43 -9.00 -0.13
C GLY A 23 10.38 -8.06 0.45
N LYS A 24 10.80 -7.04 1.22
CA LYS A 24 9.99 -5.83 1.46
C LYS A 24 9.90 -5.00 0.17
N THR A 25 9.55 -5.66 -0.93
CA THR A 25 9.63 -5.16 -2.32
C THR A 25 8.48 -4.25 -2.69
N GLN A 26 7.54 -3.98 -1.78
CA GLN A 26 6.73 -2.79 -1.90
C GLN A 26 7.66 -1.59 -1.71
N ASN A 27 8.11 -1.04 -2.83
CA ASN A 27 8.77 0.25 -2.85
C ASN A 27 7.89 1.22 -2.05
N ASN A 28 8.35 1.63 -0.86
CA ASN A 28 7.56 2.45 0.05
C ASN A 28 7.08 3.73 -0.64
N ASN A 29 7.89 4.29 -1.54
CA ASN A 29 7.52 5.47 -2.31
C ASN A 29 6.41 5.15 -3.31
N GLU A 30 6.45 4.00 -3.98
CA GLU A 30 5.40 3.59 -4.92
C GLU A 30 4.09 3.28 -4.19
N SER A 31 4.17 2.58 -3.06
CA SER A 31 3.00 2.24 -2.24
C SER A 31 2.36 3.50 -1.64
N PHE A 32 3.18 4.41 -1.11
CA PHE A 32 2.70 5.70 -0.61
C PHE A 32 2.06 6.54 -1.72
N ASN A 33 2.74 6.70 -2.86
CA ASN A 33 2.22 7.49 -3.97
C ASN A 33 0.93 6.89 -4.55
N ASN A 34 0.86 5.56 -4.69
CA ASN A 34 -0.36 4.88 -5.12
C ASN A 34 -1.54 5.21 -4.19
N LEU A 35 -1.34 5.09 -2.87
CA LEU A 35 -2.36 5.43 -1.89
C LEU A 35 -2.73 6.92 -1.90
N LEU A 36 -1.75 7.81 -2.00
CA LEU A 36 -1.97 9.26 -2.10
C LEU A 36 -2.90 9.61 -3.27
N TRP A 37 -2.69 8.97 -4.43
CA TRP A 37 -3.50 9.21 -5.63
C TRP A 37 -4.88 8.52 -5.62
N THR A 38 -5.13 7.60 -4.70
CA THR A 38 -6.51 7.16 -4.41
C THR A 38 -7.31 8.18 -3.60
N ILE A 39 -6.61 9.08 -2.88
CA ILE A 39 -7.22 10.10 -2.01
C ILE A 39 -7.33 11.44 -2.73
N LEU A 40 -6.33 11.81 -3.52
CA LEU A 40 -6.24 13.07 -4.25
C LEU A 40 -6.18 12.84 -5.75
N PRO A 41 -6.79 13.72 -6.57
CA PRO A 41 -6.66 13.62 -8.01
C PRO A 41 -5.24 14.00 -8.45
N LYS A 42 -4.62 13.16 -9.26
CA LYS A 42 -3.24 13.35 -9.73
C LYS A 42 -3.16 14.26 -10.95
N GLU A 43 -4.25 14.34 -11.71
CA GLU A 43 -4.30 14.94 -13.04
C GLU A 43 -4.64 16.44 -13.00
N ILE A 44 -5.08 16.96 -11.86
CA ILE A 44 -5.47 18.37 -11.69
C ILE A 44 -4.74 19.02 -10.53
N PHE A 45 -4.65 20.35 -10.60
CA PHE A 45 -4.07 21.14 -9.52
C PHE A 45 -4.92 21.06 -8.25
N VAL A 46 -4.25 20.81 -7.12
CA VAL A 46 -4.82 20.93 -5.78
C VAL A 46 -4.01 21.93 -4.96
N GLN A 47 -4.69 22.72 -4.13
CA GLN A 47 -4.00 23.66 -3.25
C GLN A 47 -3.12 22.93 -2.24
N LEU A 48 -2.03 23.58 -1.80
CA LEU A 48 -1.06 22.99 -0.87
C LEU A 48 -1.70 22.44 0.41
N LYS A 49 -2.68 23.15 0.99
CA LYS A 49 -3.39 22.69 2.20
C LYS A 49 -4.09 21.34 1.97
N THR A 50 -4.75 21.19 0.83
CA THR A 50 -5.43 19.94 0.45
C THR A 50 -4.42 18.82 0.18
N LEU A 51 -3.31 19.14 -0.50
CA LEU A 51 -2.24 18.17 -0.75
C LEU A 51 -1.63 17.63 0.56
N LEU A 52 -1.33 18.54 1.50
CA LEU A 52 -0.79 18.16 2.81
C LEU A 52 -1.77 17.31 3.62
N LEU A 53 -3.06 17.67 3.61
CA LEU A 53 -4.09 16.88 4.27
C LEU A 53 -4.17 15.46 3.68
N GLY A 54 -4.24 15.33 2.35
CA GLY A 54 -4.26 14.02 1.69
C GLY A 54 -2.99 13.20 1.95
N ALA A 55 -1.83 13.85 1.99
CA ALA A 55 -0.56 13.20 2.33
C ALA A 55 -0.54 12.68 3.77
N HIS A 56 -1.07 13.43 4.75
CA HIS A 56 -1.19 12.97 6.13
C HIS A 56 -2.18 11.80 6.26
N ILE A 57 -3.32 11.85 5.56
CA ILE A 57 -4.28 10.75 5.51
C ILE A 57 -3.63 9.48 4.92
N ALA A 58 -2.91 9.61 3.80
CA ALA A 58 -2.19 8.51 3.16
C ALA A 58 -1.13 7.92 4.10
N LEU A 59 -0.38 8.77 4.82
CA LEU A 59 0.64 8.35 5.79
C LEU A 59 0.03 7.54 6.95
N LEU A 60 -1.10 7.98 7.49
CA LEU A 60 -1.79 7.27 8.58
C LEU A 60 -2.30 5.91 8.12
N LEU A 61 -2.93 5.87 6.94
CA LEU A 61 -3.43 4.63 6.34
C LEU A 61 -2.29 3.65 6.01
N LEU A 62 -1.16 4.14 5.48
CA LEU A 62 -0.03 3.28 5.12
C LEU A 62 0.62 2.63 6.35
N ASN A 63 0.77 3.36 7.45
CA ASN A 63 1.47 2.86 8.63
C ASN A 63 0.58 2.08 9.59
N SER A 64 -0.67 2.54 9.78
CA SER A 64 -1.54 2.05 10.86
C SER A 64 -2.96 1.73 10.39
N GLY A 65 -3.22 1.79 9.08
CA GLY A 65 -4.57 1.67 8.54
C GLY A 65 -5.54 2.66 9.18
N TYR A 66 -6.80 2.27 9.32
CA TYR A 66 -7.83 3.13 9.92
C TYR A 66 -7.62 3.41 11.41
N LEU A 67 -6.85 2.56 12.11
CA LEU A 67 -6.53 2.79 13.53
C LEU A 67 -5.72 4.07 13.73
N GLY A 68 -4.93 4.48 12.72
CA GLY A 68 -4.16 5.72 12.74
C GLY A 68 -5.01 6.99 12.87
N PHE A 69 -6.31 6.92 12.53
CA PHE A 69 -7.21 8.07 12.67
C PHE A 69 -7.84 8.20 14.05
N LEU A 70 -7.89 7.14 14.85
CA LEU A 70 -8.56 7.18 16.16
C LEU A 70 -8.05 8.33 17.06
N PRO A 71 -6.74 8.62 17.14
CA PRO A 71 -6.24 9.75 17.93
C PRO A 71 -6.62 11.12 17.35
N VAL A 72 -6.79 11.24 16.03
CA VAL A 72 -7.18 12.50 15.36
C VAL A 72 -8.62 12.89 15.72
N PHE A 73 -9.48 11.91 15.95
CA PHE A 73 -10.87 12.10 16.32
C PHE A 73 -11.12 12.09 17.83
N ARG A 74 -10.07 11.92 18.65
CA ARG A 74 -10.19 12.08 20.11
C ARG A 74 -10.02 13.55 20.45
N ASN A 75 -11.10 14.14 20.95
CA ASN A 75 -11.10 15.46 21.59
C ASN A 75 -10.40 15.40 22.95
#